data_AF-A0A1T2KX88-F1
#
_entry.id   AF-A0A1T2KX88-F1
#
_cell.length_a   1.000
_cell.length_b   1.000
_cell.length_c   1.000
_cell.angle_alpha   90.00
_cell.angle_beta   90.00
_cell.angle_gamma   90.00
#
_symmetry.space_group_name_H-M   'P 1'
#
loop_
_entity.id
_entity.type
_entity.pdbx_description
1 polymer ?
#
loop_
_entity_poly.entity_id
_entity_poly.type
_entity_poly.pdbx_seq_one_letter_code
_entity_poly.pdbx_strand_id
1 'polypeptide(L)' 'MESLGTRLRACRTAKNITRKQLGQLSGTDQSVIQKIENGRTQMPRQIEAIAAAVDVNPAWLLFGEPWANRERP' A
#
# COMPACT_ATOMS: atom_id res chain seq x y z
N MET A 1 -11.26 12.55 -2.56
CA MET A 1 -11.21 11.64 -1.40
C MET A 1 -10.14 10.60 -1.70
N GLU A 2 -9.01 10.61 -0.99
CA GLU A 2 -7.91 9.68 -1.25
C GLU A 2 -8.23 8.31 -0.66
N SER A 3 -8.25 7.29 -1.52
CA SER A 3 -8.43 5.90 -1.12
C SER A 3 -7.08 5.23 -0.84
N LEU A 4 -7.12 4.08 -0.15
CA LEU A 4 -5.97 3.17 -0.02
C LEU A 4 -5.31 2.92 -1.38
N GLY A 5 -6.11 2.66 -2.42
CA GLY A 5 -5.60 2.38 -3.76
C GLY A 5 -4.87 3.56 -4.39
N THR A 6 -5.38 4.78 -4.17
CA THR A 6 -4.75 6.03 -4.63
C THR A 6 -3.41 6.25 -3.95
N ARG A 7 -3.35 6.11 -2.62
CA ARG A 7 -2.11 6.23 -1.83
C ARG A 7 -1.08 5.18 -2.23
N LEU A 8 -1.50 3.92 -2.33
CA LEU A 8 -0.62 2.82 -2.71
C LEU A 8 0.00 3.04 -4.09
N ARG A 9 -0.82 3.47 -5.07
CA ARG A 9 -0.34 3.77 -6.42
C ARG A 9 0.70 4.87 -6.40
N ALA A 10 0.45 5.95 -5.65
CA ALA A 10 1.37 7.09 -5.54
C ALA A 10 2.72 6.66 -4.95
N CYS A 11 2.74 5.93 -3.82
CA CYS A 11 3.97 5.43 -3.20
C CYS A 11 4.72 4.47 -4.12
N ARG A 12 4.00 3.57 -4.80
CA ARG A 12 4.59 2.63 -5.75
C ARG A 12 5.28 3.36 -6.91
N THR A 13 4.63 4.38 -7.47
CA THR A 13 5.21 5.19 -8.55
C THR A 13 6.39 6.03 -8.08
N ALA A 14 6.35 6.56 -6.84
CA ALA A 14 7.47 7.30 -6.27
C ALA A 14 8.73 6.42 -6.11
N LYS A 15 8.56 5.12 -5.83
CA LYS A 15 9.67 4.14 -5.79
C LYS A 15 10.04 3.55 -7.16
N ASN A 16 9.38 3.98 -8.24
CA ASN A 16 9.62 3.49 -9.60
C ASN A 16 9.53 1.96 -9.76
N ILE A 17 8.64 1.30 -9.01
CA ILE A 17 8.43 -0.15 -9.09
C ILE A 17 7.09 -0.49 -9.76
N THR A 18 7.05 -1.63 -10.42
CA THR A 18 5.83 -2.18 -11.03
C THR A 18 4.93 -2.84 -9.99
N ARG A 19 3.66 -3.10 -10.34
CA ARG A 19 2.73 -3.86 -9.49
C ARG A 19 3.24 -5.27 -9.19
N LYS A 20 3.92 -5.89 -10.15
CA LYS A 20 4.52 -7.22 -10.01
C LYS A 20 5.67 -7.18 -8.99
N GLN A 21 6.57 -6.21 -9.11
CA GLN A 21 7.65 -6.02 -8.15
C GLN A 21 7.12 -5.70 -6.75
N LEU A 22 6.12 -4.84 -6.63
CA LEU A 22 5.48 -4.58 -5.34
C LEU A 22 4.88 -5.86 -4.75
N GLY A 23 4.20 -6.66 -5.56
CA GLY A 23 3.69 -7.96 -5.15
C GLY A 23 4.79 -8.85 -4.58
N GLN A 24 5.88 -9.02 -5.33
CA GLN A 24 7.03 -9.82 -4.90
C GLN A 24 7.65 -9.31 -3.60
N LEU A 25 7.83 -8.00 -3.46
CA LEU A 25 8.41 -7.38 -2.25
C LEU A 25 7.51 -7.53 -1.02
N SER A 26 6.18 -7.54 -1.20
CA SER A 26 5.22 -7.68 -0.11
C SER A 26 4.70 -9.11 0.09
N GLY A 27 5.29 -10.11 -0.57
CA GLY A 27 4.87 -11.52 -0.46
C GLY A 27 3.44 -11.78 -0.97
N THR A 28 3.00 -11.05 -2.01
CA THR A 28 1.67 -11.19 -2.62
C THR A 28 1.74 -11.17 -4.14
N ASP A 29 0.59 -11.33 -4.80
CA ASP A 29 0.52 -11.36 -6.26
C ASP A 29 0.26 -9.97 -6.86
N GLN A 30 0.72 -9.77 -8.11
CA GLN A 30 0.41 -8.58 -8.91
C GLN A 30 -1.10 -8.29 -8.95
N SER A 31 -1.93 -9.34 -9.02
CA SER A 31 -3.39 -9.23 -9.06
C SER A 31 -3.97 -8.68 -7.75
N VAL A 32 -3.35 -8.98 -6.60
CA VAL A 32 -3.77 -8.44 -5.30
C VAL A 32 -3.48 -6.94 -5.27
N ILE A 33 -2.26 -6.53 -5.66
CA ILE A 33 -1.90 -5.11 -5.77
C ILE A 33 -2.85 -4.35 -6.70
N GLN A 34 -3.18 -4.93 -7.86
CA GLN A 34 -4.12 -4.33 -8.79
C GLN A 34 -5.52 -4.16 -8.19
N LYS A 35 -6.03 -5.16 -7.46
CA LYS A 35 -7.34 -5.07 -6.79
C LYS A 35 -7.36 -3.96 -5.73
N ILE A 36 -6.26 -3.80 -4.99
CA ILE A 36 -6.11 -2.72 -4.00
C ILE A 36 -6.08 -1.35 -4.69
N GLU A 37 -5.23 -1.18 -5.71
CA GLU A 37 -5.13 0.08 -6.48
C GLU A 37 -6.46 0.48 -7.14
N ASN A 38 -7.26 -0.50 -7.56
CA ASN A 38 -8.59 -0.29 -8.15
C ASN A 38 -9.71 -0.16 -7.12
N GLY A 39 -9.41 -0.19 -5.81
CA GLY A 39 -10.40 -0.08 -4.74
C GLY A 39 -11.29 -1.30 -4.53
N ARG A 40 -11.01 -2.44 -5.19
CA ARG A 40 -11.71 -3.71 -4.97
C ARG A 40 -11.34 -4.37 -3.63
N THR A 41 -10.19 -4.01 -3.08
CA THR A 41 -9.73 -4.45 -1.76
C THR A 41 -9.35 -3.24 -0.94
N GLN A 42 -10.13 -2.96 0.10
CA GLN A 42 -9.94 -1.79 0.98
C GLN A 42 -9.21 -2.13 2.28
N MET A 43 -9.18 -3.41 2.67
CA MET A 43 -8.48 -3.91 3.87
C MET A 43 -7.68 -5.18 3.52
N PRO A 44 -6.52 -5.05 2.87
CA PRO A 44 -5.67 -6.20 2.56
C PRO A 44 -5.06 -6.77 3.85
N ARG A 45 -5.04 -8.09 3.98
CA ARG A 45 -4.40 -8.77 5.12
C ARG A 45 -2.89 -8.53 5.18
N GLN A 46 -2.28 -8.25 4.03
CA GLN A 46 -0.85 -8.05 3.85
C GLN A 46 -0.46 -6.57 3.97
N ILE A 47 -1.29 -5.72 4.58
CA ILE A 47 -1.05 -4.28 4.63
C ILE A 47 0.32 -3.93 5.21
N GLU A 48 0.78 -4.65 6.23
CA GLU A 48 2.09 -4.43 6.85
C GLU A 48 3.24 -4.69 5.88
N ALA A 49 3.18 -5.82 5.16
CA ALA A 49 4.19 -6.17 4.15
C ALA A 49 4.16 -5.20 2.95
N ILE A 50 2.98 -4.77 2.51
CA ILE A 50 2.83 -3.78 1.44
C ILE A 50 3.40 -2.43 1.88
N ALA A 51 3.07 -1.98 3.08
CA ALA A 51 3.55 -0.73 3.65
C ALA A 51 5.08 -0.75 3.83
N ALA A 52 5.65 -1.87 4.29
CA ALA A 52 7.09 -2.07 4.36
C ALA A 52 7.75 -2.01 2.97
N ALA A 53 7.16 -2.67 1.96
CA ALA A 53 7.69 -2.63 0.59
C ALA A 53 7.70 -1.21 0.00
N VAL A 54 6.70 -0.38 0.30
CA VAL A 54 6.66 1.02 -0.12
C VAL A 54 7.24 2.01 0.89
N ASP A 55 7.82 1.53 2.00
CA ASP A 55 8.45 2.33 3.07
C ASP A 55 7.53 3.42 3.66
N VAL A 56 6.32 3.03 4.05
CA VAL A 56 5.34 3.93 4.70
C VAL A 56 4.73 3.29 5.94
N ASN A 57 4.03 4.09 6.74
CA ASN A 57 3.23 3.60 7.86
C ASN A 57 1.99 2.82 7.34
N PRO A 58 1.72 1.58 7.81
CA PRO A 58 0.56 0.80 7.36
C PRO A 58 -0.78 1.44 7.72
N ALA A 59 -0.86 2.13 8.87
CA ALA A 59 -2.06 2.87 9.26
C ALA A 59 -2.28 4.09 8.36
N TRP A 60 -1.23 4.81 7.99
CA TRP A 60 -1.32 5.88 6.99
C TRP A 60 -1.77 5.35 5.63
N LEU A 61 -1.23 4.20 5.21
CA LEU A 61 -1.60 3.61 3.92
C LEU A 61 -3.09 3.25 3.89
N LEU A 62 -3.62 2.68 4.98
CA LEU A 62 -5.05 2.37 5.13
C LEU A 62 -5.92 3.62 5.26
N PHE A 63 -5.56 4.57 6.13
CA PHE A 63 -6.48 5.59 6.63
C PHE A 63 -6.11 7.04 6.25
N GLY A 64 -4.86 7.31 5.87
CA GLY A 64 -4.38 8.64 5.43
C GLY A 64 -3.67 9.47 6.52
N GLU A 65 -3.54 10.78 6.26
CA GLU A 65 -2.69 11.74 6.99
C GLU A 65 -2.79 11.79 8.52
N PRO A 66 -3.95 11.61 9.19
CA PRO A 66 -3.95 11.60 10.66
C PRO A 66 -3.17 10.42 11.28
N TRP A 67 -2.75 9.45 10.47
CA TRP A 67 -2.04 8.24 10.90
C TRP A 67 -0.58 8.19 10.44
N ALA A 68 -0.09 9.23 9.74
CA ALA A 68 1.29 9.30 9.24
C ALA A 68 2.35 9.30 10.36
N ASN A 69 2.07 10.07 11.42
CA ASN A 69 3.04 10.37 12.48
C ASN A 69 2.73 9.69 13.81
N ARG A 70 1.80 8.72 13.81
CA ARG A 70 1.60 7.84 14.96
C ARG A 70 2.75 6.84 14.95
N GLU A 71 3.68 7.01 15.89
CA GLU A 71 4.80 6.10 16.10
C GLU A 71 4.31 4.65 16.04
N ARG A 72 5.08 3.78 15.35
CA ARG A 72 4.78 2.35 15.31
C ARG A 72 4.70 1.85 16.76
N PRO A 73 3.56 1.32 17.24
CA PRO A 73 3.54 0.60 18.49
C PRO A 73 4.43 -0.66 18.40
#